data_AF-A0A2L0VU07-F1
#
_entry.id   AF-A0A2L0VU07-F1
#
_cell.length_a   1.000
_cell.length_b   1.000
_cell.length_c   1.000
_cell.angle_alpha   90.00
_cell.angle_beta   90.00
_cell.angle_gamma   90.00
#
_symmetry.space_group_name_H-M   'P 1'
#
loop_
_entity.id
_entity.type
_entity.pdbx_description
1 polymer ?
#
loop_
_entity_poly.entity_id
_entity_poly.type
_entity_poly.pdbx_seq_one_letter_code
_entity_poly.pdbx_strand_id
1 'polypeptide(L)'
;MEVIMGNTDLRTESVHGNLSFEGIDAPFNFTNEQWSLSNLPWVRLASRLVKDDHNELTAKMEGMAHDGLVPDLLENIADTKNHLAALVSLLDMALTRSFVALERLGYTPDSPPPDQAVN
;
A
#
# COMPACT_ATOMS: atom_id res chain seq x y z
N MET A 1 -16.94 -33.13 -44.15
CA MET A 1 -17.67 -32.15 -43.32
C MET A 1 -16.65 -31.11 -42.94
N GLU A 2 -16.75 -29.94 -43.57
CA GLU A 2 -15.71 -28.91 -43.64
C GLU A 2 -15.48 -28.22 -42.29
N VAL A 3 -14.21 -27.97 -41.99
CA VAL A 3 -13.74 -27.09 -40.93
C VAL A 3 -13.86 -25.66 -41.45
N ILE A 4 -14.77 -24.87 -40.90
CA ILE A 4 -14.82 -23.43 -41.15
C ILE A 4 -14.08 -22.74 -40.00
N MET A 5 -12.83 -22.37 -40.27
CA MET A 5 -12.17 -21.25 -39.60
C MET A 5 -12.91 -19.98 -39.99
N GLY A 6 -13.42 -19.25 -39.00
CA GLY A 6 -14.10 -17.97 -39.21
C GLY A 6 -13.71 -16.98 -38.13
N ASN A 7 -12.72 -16.15 -38.47
CA ASN A 7 -12.35 -14.85 -37.90
C ASN A 7 -12.46 -14.66 -36.39
N THR A 8 -11.29 -14.71 -35.75
CA THR A 8 -10.98 -13.95 -34.54
C THR A 8 -11.08 -12.46 -34.84
N ASP A 9 -12.29 -11.90 -34.80
CA ASP A 9 -12.46 -10.48 -34.53
C ASP A 9 -12.07 -10.27 -33.06
N LEU A 10 -10.78 -10.02 -32.83
CA LEU A 10 -10.33 -9.30 -31.64
C LEU A 10 -10.90 -7.89 -31.75
N ARG A 11 -12.19 -7.76 -31.45
CA ARG A 11 -12.74 -6.49 -31.00
C ARG A 11 -11.92 -6.12 -29.76
N THR A 12 -11.01 -5.19 -29.94
CA THR A 12 -10.65 -4.24 -28.89
C THR A 12 -11.94 -3.49 -28.60
N GLU A 13 -12.85 -4.14 -27.87
CA GLU A 13 -13.89 -3.41 -27.17
C GLU A 13 -13.12 -2.57 -26.18
N SER A 14 -13.00 -1.29 -26.53
CA SER A 14 -12.60 -0.25 -25.60
C SER A 14 -13.50 -0.42 -24.38
N VAL A 15 -12.96 -1.02 -23.32
CA VAL A 15 -13.58 -1.02 -21.99
C VAL A 15 -13.39 0.39 -21.41
N HIS A 16 -13.78 1.42 -22.18
CA HIS A 16 -14.09 2.76 -21.72
C HIS A 16 -15.57 2.81 -21.35
N GLY A 17 -16.11 1.71 -20.81
CA GLY A 17 -17.38 1.72 -20.13
C GLY A 17 -17.25 2.64 -18.92
N ASN A 18 -18.23 3.52 -18.75
CA ASN A 18 -18.40 4.44 -17.61
C ASN A 18 -18.18 3.74 -16.25
N LEU A 19 -16.93 3.53 -15.84
CA LEU A 19 -16.59 3.06 -14.50
C LEU A 19 -16.83 4.23 -13.55
N SER A 20 -18.08 4.45 -13.13
CA SER A 20 -18.36 5.40 -12.06
C SER A 20 -17.80 4.84 -10.76
N PHE A 21 -16.63 5.33 -10.33
CA PHE A 21 -16.09 5.00 -9.02
C PHE A 21 -16.80 5.87 -7.98
N GLU A 22 -17.79 5.31 -7.29
CA GLU A 22 -18.30 5.93 -6.07
C GLU A 22 -17.14 6.16 -5.09
N GLY A 23 -17.17 7.28 -4.37
CA GLY A 23 -16.19 7.54 -3.32
C GLY A 23 -16.25 6.43 -2.29
N ILE A 24 -15.12 5.77 -2.03
CA ILE A 24 -15.03 4.81 -0.93
C ILE A 24 -14.71 5.61 0.32
N ASP A 25 -15.50 5.44 1.37
CA ASP A 25 -15.12 5.91 2.70
C ASP A 25 -13.96 5.03 3.18
N ALA A 26 -12.74 5.57 3.12
CA ALA A 26 -11.52 4.91 3.56
C ALA A 26 -10.99 5.64 4.80
N PRO A 27 -11.60 5.42 5.97
CA PRO A 27 -11.33 6.23 7.15
C PRO A 27 -9.93 5.93 7.72
N PHE A 28 -9.00 6.86 7.52
CA PHE A 28 -7.79 6.94 8.33
C PHE A 28 -8.11 7.72 9.60
N ASN A 29 -8.58 7.01 10.63
CA ASN A 29 -9.13 7.60 11.86
C ASN A 29 -8.08 8.16 12.84
N PHE A 30 -6.82 8.27 12.41
CA PHE A 30 -5.75 8.79 13.24
C PHE A 30 -5.30 10.15 12.73
N THR A 31 -4.97 11.05 13.65
CA THR A 31 -4.09 12.17 13.28
C THR A 31 -2.68 11.64 12.98
N ASN A 32 -1.92 12.36 12.16
CA ASN A 32 -0.52 12.03 11.87
C ASN A 32 0.30 11.82 13.16
N GLU A 33 0.07 12.67 14.17
CA GLU A 33 0.73 12.58 15.47
C GLU A 33 0.34 11.31 16.23
N GLN A 34 -0.96 11.03 16.38
CA GLN A 34 -1.42 9.82 17.06
C GLN A 34 -0.89 8.54 16.41
N TRP A 35 -0.91 8.49 15.07
CA TRP A 35 -0.42 7.33 14.35
C TRP A 35 1.09 7.16 14.52
N SER A 36 1.86 8.24 14.36
CA SER A 36 3.32 8.20 14.44
C SER A 36 3.82 7.84 15.84
N LEU A 37 3.23 8.42 16.89
CA LEU A 37 3.59 8.12 18.28
C LEU A 37 3.32 6.65 18.64
N SER A 38 2.24 6.07 18.10
CA SER A 38 1.85 4.68 18.39
C SER A 38 2.67 3.64 17.60
N ASN A 39 3.11 3.97 16.38
CA ASN A 39 3.64 2.98 15.43
C ASN A 39 5.15 3.11 15.14
N LEU A 40 5.71 4.32 15.10
CA LEU A 40 7.14 4.51 14.77
C LEU A 40 8.13 3.84 15.76
N PRO A 41 7.85 3.76 17.08
CA PRO A 41 8.72 3.04 18.00
C PRO A 41 8.95 1.58 17.59
N TRP A 42 7.91 0.90 17.09
CA TRP A 42 7.97 -0.50 16.66
C TRP A 42 8.73 -0.67 15.35
N VAL A 43 8.60 0.27 14.41
CA VAL A 43 9.43 0.31 13.20
C VAL A 43 10.91 0.48 13.58
N ARG A 44 11.21 1.38 14.51
CA ARG A 44 12.58 1.59 15.00
C ARG A 44 13.13 0.33 15.68
N LEU A 45 12.33 -0.34 16.50
CA LEU A 45 12.72 -1.59 17.16
C LEU A 45 12.99 -2.69 16.12
N ALA A 46 12.08 -2.90 15.17
CA ALA A 46 12.28 -3.87 14.09
C ALA A 46 13.58 -3.61 13.30
N SER A 47 13.91 -2.35 13.03
CA SER A 47 15.17 -1.99 12.36
C SER A 47 16.42 -2.41 13.15
N ARG A 48 16.35 -2.40 14.48
CA ARG A 48 17.43 -2.85 15.37
C ARG A 48 17.53 -4.37 15.39
N LEU A 49 16.39 -5.06 15.51
CA LEU A 49 16.35 -6.53 15.51
C LEU A 49 16.94 -7.13 14.23
N VAL A 50 16.71 -6.50 13.07
CA VAL A 50 17.26 -6.93 11.77
C VAL A 50 18.77 -6.66 11.66
N LYS A 51 19.30 -5.70 12.41
CA LYS A 51 20.72 -5.34 12.39
C LYS A 51 21.57 -6.29 13.24
N ASP A 52 20.99 -6.83 14.30
CA ASP A 52 21.69 -7.73 15.23
C ASP A 52 22.01 -9.07 14.55
N ASP A 53 23.19 -9.62 14.84
CA ASP A 53 23.49 -10.98 14.40
C ASP A 53 22.68 -12.02 15.20
N HIS A 54 22.74 -13.29 14.77
CA HIS A 54 21.93 -14.34 15.37
C HIS A 54 22.20 -14.52 16.88
N ASN A 55 23.44 -14.39 17.32
CA ASN A 55 23.81 -14.60 18.72
C ASN A 55 23.39 -13.40 19.58
N GLU A 56 23.63 -12.18 19.09
CA GLU A 56 23.22 -10.95 19.76
C GLU A 56 21.70 -10.87 19.90
N LEU A 57 20.97 -11.20 18.83
CA LEU A 57 19.51 -11.22 18.83
C LEU A 57 19.00 -12.29 19.81
N THR A 58 19.59 -13.49 19.81
CA THR A 58 19.19 -14.56 20.74
C THR A 58 19.36 -14.13 22.19
N ALA A 59 20.51 -13.57 22.57
CA ALA A 59 20.76 -13.11 23.94
C ALA A 59 19.78 -12.00 24.37
N LYS A 60 19.46 -11.06 23.47
CA LYS A 60 18.46 -10.00 23.72
C LYS A 60 17.06 -10.59 23.88
N MET A 61 16.68 -11.52 23.02
CA MET A 61 15.38 -12.19 23.06
C MET A 61 15.23 -13.06 24.32
N GLU A 62 16.30 -13.72 24.78
CA GLU A 62 16.30 -14.46 26.05
C GLU A 62 16.04 -13.54 27.24
N GLY A 63 16.72 -12.38 27.31
CA GLY A 63 16.47 -11.39 28.35
C GLY A 63 15.02 -10.88 28.32
N MET A 64 14.52 -10.50 27.15
CA MET A 64 13.14 -10.05 27.00
C MET A 64 12.12 -11.16 27.30
N ALA A 65 12.43 -12.42 27.00
CA ALA A 65 11.57 -13.56 27.30
C ALA A 65 11.51 -13.80 28.82
N HIS A 66 12.64 -13.68 29.51
CA HIS A 66 12.70 -13.75 30.97
C HIS A 66 11.85 -12.66 31.64
N ASP A 67 11.87 -11.45 31.07
CA ASP A 67 11.08 -10.32 31.55
C ASP A 67 9.60 -10.39 31.11
N GLY A 68 9.21 -11.39 30.32
CA GLY A 68 7.83 -11.58 29.83
C GLY A 68 7.38 -10.59 28.75
N LEU A 69 8.32 -9.89 28.09
CA LEU A 69 8.03 -8.80 27.15
C LEU A 69 7.86 -9.25 25.69
N VAL A 70 8.27 -10.47 25.37
CA VAL A 70 8.32 -10.98 23.98
C VAL A 70 6.93 -11.02 23.30
N PRO A 71 5.85 -11.51 23.94
CA PRO A 71 4.54 -11.54 23.30
C PRO A 71 4.07 -10.14 22.86
N ASP A 72 4.05 -9.19 23.78
CA ASP A 72 3.63 -7.81 23.51
C ASP A 72 4.50 -7.16 22.43
N LEU A 73 5.82 -7.38 22.48
CA LEU A 73 6.75 -6.86 21.48
C LEU A 73 6.43 -7.38 20.07
N LEU A 74 6.21 -8.69 19.93
CA LEU A 74 5.96 -9.31 18.62
C LEU A 74 4.57 -8.94 18.08
N GLU A 75 3.56 -8.87 18.95
CA GLU A 75 2.20 -8.44 18.60
C GLU A 75 2.21 -7.00 18.07
N ASN A 76 2.84 -6.06 18.80
CA ASN A 76 2.88 -4.67 18.38
C ASN A 76 3.66 -4.45 17.07
N ILE A 77 4.73 -5.23 16.84
CA ILE A 77 5.44 -5.20 15.55
C ILE A 77 4.54 -5.74 14.42
N ALA A 78 3.80 -6.83 14.66
CA ALA A 78 2.88 -7.40 13.68
C ALA A 78 1.73 -6.44 13.35
N ASP A 79 1.14 -5.80 14.35
CA ASP A 79 0.07 -4.82 14.18
C ASP A 79 0.58 -3.58 13.41
N THR A 80 1.76 -3.07 13.78
CA THR A 80 2.41 -1.97 13.05
C THR A 80 2.61 -2.33 11.57
N LYS A 81 3.04 -3.56 11.28
CA LYS A 81 3.18 -4.06 9.90
C LYS A 81 1.84 -4.05 9.16
N ASN A 82 0.77 -4.51 9.81
CA ASN A 82 -0.57 -4.52 9.21
C ASN A 82 -1.06 -3.10 8.92
N HIS A 83 -0.83 -2.15 9.83
CA HIS A 83 -1.12 -0.74 9.62
C HIS A 83 -0.35 -0.14 8.43
N LEU A 84 0.95 -0.43 8.31
CA LEU A 84 1.75 0.00 7.17
C LEU A 84 1.24 -0.58 5.84
N ALA A 85 0.85 -1.86 5.82
CA ALA A 85 0.26 -2.47 4.63
C ALA A 85 -1.06 -1.79 4.22
N ALA A 86 -1.92 -1.49 5.18
CA ALA A 86 -3.17 -0.77 4.93
C ALA A 86 -2.91 0.64 4.36
N LEU A 87 -1.89 1.35 4.85
CA LEU A 87 -1.48 2.64 4.31
C LEU A 87 -0.98 2.54 2.86
N VAL A 88 -0.19 1.52 2.52
CA VAL A 88 0.24 1.28 1.14
C VAL A 88 -0.98 1.04 0.23
N SER A 89 -1.91 0.18 0.64
CA SER A 89 -3.14 -0.07 -0.13
C SER A 89 -3.99 1.19 -0.32
N LEU A 90 -4.07 2.06 0.70
CA LEU A 90 -4.76 3.34 0.59
C LEU A 90 -4.11 4.26 -0.46
N LEU A 91 -2.78 4.33 -0.48
CA LEU A 91 -2.03 5.10 -1.47
C LEU A 91 -2.21 4.54 -2.88
N ASP A 92 -2.15 3.22 -3.05
CA ASP A 92 -2.36 2.57 -4.35
C ASP A 92 -3.77 2.84 -4.90
N MET A 93 -4.79 2.79 -4.03
CA MET A 93 -6.16 3.15 -4.39
C MET A 93 -6.27 4.63 -4.78
N ALA A 94 -5.65 5.53 -4.01
CA ALA A 94 -5.65 6.96 -4.31
C ALA A 94 -4.97 7.26 -5.65
N LEU A 95 -3.83 6.64 -5.93
CA LEU A 95 -3.11 6.76 -7.20
C LEU A 95 -3.95 6.23 -8.36
N THR A 96 -4.51 5.03 -8.23
CA THR A 96 -5.36 4.42 -9.27
C THR A 96 -6.54 5.33 -9.61
N ARG A 97 -7.25 5.85 -8.60
CA ARG A 97 -8.36 6.79 -8.82
C ARG A 97 -7.90 8.10 -9.47
N SER A 98 -6.71 8.59 -9.10
CA SER A 98 -6.13 9.80 -9.69
C SER A 98 -5.79 9.60 -11.16
N PHE A 99 -5.20 8.47 -11.54
CA PHE A 99 -4.90 8.15 -12.94
C PHE A 99 -6.18 8.05 -13.78
N VAL A 100 -7.20 7.36 -13.29
CA VAL A 100 -8.51 7.29 -13.98
C VAL A 100 -9.11 8.68 -14.16
N ALA A 101 -8.99 9.57 -13.17
CA ALA A 101 -9.47 10.93 -13.29
C ALA A 101 -8.67 11.74 -14.32
N LEU A 102 -7.35 11.61 -14.34
CA LEU A 102 -6.47 12.28 -15.31
C LEU A 102 -6.73 11.81 -16.75
N GLU A 103 -6.92 10.50 -16.97
CA GLU A 103 -7.28 9.96 -18.28
C GLU A 103 -8.58 10.56 -18.82
N ARG A 104 -9.58 10.78 -17.95
CA ARG A 104 -10.85 11.44 -18.32
C ARG A 104 -10.69 12.91 -18.67
N LEU A 105 -9.67 13.57 -18.14
CA LEU A 105 -9.31 14.93 -18.50
C LEU A 105 -8.48 15.00 -19.79
N GLY A 106 -8.17 13.85 -20.40
CA GLY A 106 -7.39 13.75 -21.63
C GLY A 106 -5.88 13.66 -21.41
N TYR A 107 -5.41 13.55 -20.17
CA TYR A 107 -4.00 13.34 -19.88
C TYR A 107 -3.61 11.87 -20.03
N THR A 108 -2.44 11.63 -20.60
CA THR A 108 -1.85 10.30 -20.77
C THR A 108 -0.38 10.33 -20.35
N PRO A 109 0.30 9.18 -20.20
CA PRO A 109 1.75 9.17 -19.96
C PRO A 109 2.55 9.92 -21.04
N ASP A 110 2.07 9.91 -22.29
CA ASP A 110 2.70 10.62 -23.42
C ASP A 110 2.29 12.10 -23.51
N SER A 111 1.21 12.50 -22.82
CA SER A 111 0.73 13.88 -22.70
C SER A 111 0.37 14.16 -21.24
N PRO A 112 1.38 14.26 -20.35
CA PRO A 112 1.14 14.41 -18.92
C PRO A 112 0.54 15.79 -18.60
N PRO A 113 -0.11 15.94 -17.43
CA PRO A 113 -0.53 17.25 -16.96
C PRO A 113 0.69 18.18 -16.79
N PRO A 114 0.51 19.51 -16.93
CA PRO A 114 1.61 20.46 -16.85
C PRO A 114 2.23 20.50 -15.45
N ASP A 115 3.56 20.56 -15.38
CA ASP A 115 4.33 20.60 -14.13
C ASP A 115 4.14 21.90 -13.33
N GLN A 116 3.60 22.94 -13.95
CA GLN A 116 3.34 24.25 -13.34
C GLN A 116 1.92 24.72 -13.63
N ALA A 117 1.34 25.46 -12.69
CA ALA A 117 0.06 26.12 -12.88
C ALA A 117 0.13 27.06 -14.09
N VAL A 118 -0.81 26.89 -15.02
CA VAL A 118 -0.97 27.81 -16.15
C VAL A 118 -1.63 29.08 -15.59
N ASN A 119 -0.88 30.16 -15.48
CA ASN A 119 -1.41 31.49 -15.14
C ASN A 119 -1.96 32.20 -16.37
#